data_AF-A0A101J0S2-F1
#
_entry.id   AF-A0A101J0S2-F1
#
_cell.length_a   1.000
_cell.length_b   1.000
_cell.length_c   1.000
_cell.angle_alpha   90.00
_cell.angle_beta   90.00
_cell.angle_gamma   90.00
#
_symmetry.space_group_name_H-M   'P 1'
#
loop_
_entity.id
_entity.type
_entity.pdbx_description
1 polymer ?
#
loop_
_entity_poly.entity_id
_entity_poly.type
_entity_poly.pdbx_seq_one_letter_code
_entity_poly.pdbx_strand_id
1 'polypeptide(L)'
;MSDTQPIQDERYRRGLAQLEKMGGGSVTTMLGKSQEISPDLADITVEFPYGDILSRPGLDLRSRQIATVAALTALGTAPVQLRAHIEMALAVGCTEEEIKEVIIQMAVYAGFPAALNGMAAAQDVFSTREKKDV
;
A
#
# COMPACT_ATOMS: atom_id res chain seq x y z
N MET A 1 33.19 12.17 -6.06
CA MET A 1 32.57 12.26 -7.41
C MET A 1 31.82 10.95 -7.59
N SER A 2 30.49 10.99 -7.49
CA SER A 2 29.61 9.82 -7.39
C SER A 2 28.90 9.62 -8.73
N ASP A 3 29.43 8.73 -9.57
CA ASP A 3 28.79 8.29 -10.82
C ASP A 3 27.65 7.28 -10.55
N THR A 4 26.64 7.67 -9.75
CA THR A 4 25.51 6.78 -9.39
C THR A 4 24.16 7.26 -9.95
N GLN A 5 24.11 8.43 -10.58
CA GLN A 5 22.85 9.09 -10.97
C GLN A 5 21.97 8.40 -12.05
N PRO A 6 22.45 7.53 -12.98
CA PRO A 6 21.56 7.01 -14.03
C PRO A 6 20.60 5.89 -13.57
N ILE A 7 20.98 5.08 -12.59
CA ILE A 7 20.19 3.91 -12.13
C ILE A 7 19.11 4.35 -11.13
N GLN A 8 19.41 5.37 -10.33
CA GLN A 8 18.49 5.90 -9.33
C GLN A 8 17.26 6.53 -9.99
N ASP A 9 17.47 7.26 -11.10
CA ASP A 9 16.40 7.88 -11.87
C ASP A 9 15.43 6.86 -12.49
N GLU A 10 15.94 5.74 -13.03
CA GLU A 10 15.08 4.71 -13.64
C GLU A 10 14.27 3.91 -12.61
N ARG A 11 14.85 3.59 -11.44
CA ARG A 11 14.13 2.92 -10.34
C ARG A 11 13.01 3.80 -9.80
N TYR A 12 13.31 5.08 -9.59
CA TYR A 12 12.35 6.05 -9.11
C TYR A 12 11.19 6.26 -10.10
N ARG A 13 11.52 6.47 -11.39
CA ARG A 13 10.52 6.61 -12.47
C ARG A 13 9.61 5.39 -12.59
N ARG A 14 10.17 4.17 -12.52
CA ARG A 14 9.40 2.93 -12.51
C ARG A 14 8.50 2.84 -11.28
N GLY A 15 8.99 3.27 -10.12
CA GLY A 15 8.22 3.32 -8.87
C GLY A 15 7.02 4.25 -8.95
N LEU A 16 7.20 5.47 -9.47
CA LEU A 16 6.11 6.43 -9.69
C LEU A 16 5.04 5.86 -10.65
N ALA A 17 5.47 5.30 -11.78
CA ALA A 17 4.54 4.70 -12.74
C ALA A 17 3.76 3.51 -12.13
N GLN A 18 4.39 2.77 -11.21
CA GLN A 18 3.72 1.67 -10.52
C GLN A 18 2.71 2.18 -9.47
N LEU A 19 3.05 3.22 -8.72
CA LEU A 19 2.14 3.88 -7.79
C LEU A 19 0.89 4.43 -8.48
N GLU A 20 1.07 5.06 -9.65
CA GLU A 20 -0.02 5.58 -10.46
C GLU A 20 -1.00 4.47 -10.86
N LYS A 21 -0.49 3.35 -11.39
CA LYS A 21 -1.31 2.17 -11.75
C LYS A 21 -2.08 1.58 -10.57
N MET A 22 -1.59 1.77 -9.35
CA MET A 22 -2.18 1.23 -8.13
C MET A 22 -3.18 2.20 -7.48
N GLY A 23 -3.39 3.39 -8.06
CA GLY A 23 -4.23 4.42 -7.43
C GLY A 23 -3.64 4.95 -6.12
N GLY A 24 -2.30 5.01 -6.01
CA GLY A 24 -1.56 5.30 -4.79
C GLY A 24 -1.64 6.74 -4.26
N GLY A 25 -2.73 7.48 -4.48
CA GLY A 25 -2.86 8.90 -4.12
C GLY A 25 -2.59 9.18 -2.63
N SER A 26 -3.05 8.31 -1.73
CA SER A 26 -2.76 8.42 -0.29
C SER A 26 -1.29 8.19 0.03
N VAL A 27 -0.63 7.27 -0.68
CA VAL A 27 0.82 7.06 -0.56
C VAL A 27 1.59 8.26 -1.08
N THR A 28 1.23 8.80 -2.24
CA THR A 28 1.84 10.01 -2.79
C THR A 28 1.72 11.20 -1.84
N THR A 29 0.56 11.35 -1.19
CA THR A 29 0.33 12.40 -0.17
C THR A 29 1.24 12.21 1.05
N MET A 30 1.41 10.96 1.51
CA MET A 30 2.34 10.66 2.61
C MET A 30 3.79 10.92 2.22
N LEU A 31 4.19 10.55 1.00
CA LEU A 31 5.54 10.79 0.47
C LEU A 31 5.87 12.28 0.40
N GLY A 32 4.92 13.13 -0.02
CA GLY A 32 5.11 14.58 -0.03
C GLY A 32 5.48 15.14 1.35
N LYS A 33 4.80 14.67 2.41
CA LYS A 33 5.14 15.03 3.80
C LYS A 33 6.50 14.47 4.23
N SER A 34 6.82 13.24 3.82
CA SER A 34 8.11 12.63 4.10
C SER A 34 9.26 13.37 3.40
N GLN A 35 9.05 13.93 2.22
CA GLN A 35 10.07 14.71 1.50
C GLN A 35 10.54 15.94 2.30
N GLU A 36 9.64 16.58 3.05
CA GLU A 36 9.97 17.73 3.90
C GLU A 36 10.85 17.34 5.11
N ILE A 37 10.73 16.09 5.58
CA ILE A 37 11.44 15.57 6.75
C ILE A 37 12.75 14.88 6.34
N SER A 38 12.68 14.04 5.30
CA SER A 38 13.78 13.23 4.77
C SER A 38 13.50 12.89 3.30
N PRO A 39 14.08 13.65 2.36
CA PRO A 39 14.03 13.36 0.92
C PRO A 39 14.46 11.93 0.60
N ASP A 40 15.58 11.48 1.19
CA ASP A 40 16.14 10.16 0.93
C ASP A 40 15.16 9.03 1.29
N LEU A 41 14.43 9.15 2.40
CA LEU A 41 13.46 8.13 2.81
C LEU A 41 12.27 8.09 1.85
N ALA A 42 11.81 9.26 1.38
CA ALA A 42 10.74 9.35 0.40
C ALA A 42 11.19 8.72 -0.94
N ASP A 43 12.41 9.01 -1.39
CA ASP A 43 12.97 8.46 -2.63
C ASP A 43 13.15 6.93 -2.54
N ILE A 44 13.74 6.42 -1.45
CA ILE A 44 13.89 4.98 -1.21
C ILE A 44 12.52 4.27 -1.20
N THR A 45 11.49 4.91 -0.64
CA THR A 45 10.14 4.35 -0.58
C THR A 45 9.50 4.23 -1.95
N VAL A 46 9.81 5.13 -2.89
CA VAL A 46 9.36 5.03 -4.29
C VAL A 46 10.20 4.00 -5.04
N GLU A 47 11.52 4.08 -4.93
CA GLU A 47 12.46 3.27 -5.70
C GLU A 47 12.36 1.77 -5.38
N PHE A 48 12.37 1.40 -4.11
CA PHE A 48 12.55 -0.01 -3.75
C PHE A 48 11.21 -0.79 -3.70
N PRO A 49 10.23 -0.45 -2.85
CA PRO A 49 8.94 -1.15 -2.84
C PRO A 49 8.24 -1.12 -4.20
N TYR A 50 8.05 0.05 -4.80
CA TYR A 50 7.28 0.19 -6.03
C TYR A 50 8.13 -0.05 -7.28
N GLY A 51 9.32 0.55 -7.31
CA GLY A 51 10.24 0.41 -8.43
C GLY A 51 10.82 -0.99 -8.55
N ASP A 52 11.28 -1.64 -7.48
CA ASP A 52 12.01 -2.91 -7.62
C ASP A 52 11.21 -4.16 -7.28
N ILE A 53 10.23 -4.08 -6.38
CA ILE A 53 9.53 -5.26 -5.85
C ILE A 53 8.14 -5.41 -6.49
N LEU A 54 7.30 -4.39 -6.40
CA LEU A 54 5.91 -4.45 -6.86
C LEU A 54 5.76 -4.34 -8.38
N SER A 55 6.79 -3.85 -9.08
CA SER A 55 6.85 -3.81 -10.54
C SER A 55 7.25 -5.14 -11.19
N ARG A 56 7.73 -6.11 -10.40
CA ARG A 56 8.25 -7.38 -10.94
C ARG A 56 7.13 -8.17 -11.64
N PRO A 57 7.44 -8.89 -12.71
CA PRO A 57 6.50 -9.85 -13.28
C PRO A 57 6.26 -11.03 -12.32
N GLY A 58 5.20 -11.79 -12.57
CA GLY A 58 4.91 -13.06 -11.88
C GLY A 58 3.70 -13.01 -10.94
N LEU A 59 3.34 -11.84 -10.42
CA LEU A 59 2.07 -11.63 -9.71
C LEU A 59 1.41 -10.34 -10.21
N ASP A 60 0.10 -10.42 -10.43
CA ASP A 60 -0.71 -9.24 -10.74
C ASP A 60 -0.84 -8.30 -9.54
N LEU A 61 -1.28 -7.07 -9.81
CA LEU A 61 -1.39 -6.04 -8.78
C LEU A 61 -2.41 -6.39 -7.70
N ARG A 62 -3.51 -7.05 -8.08
CA ARG A 62 -4.56 -7.48 -7.16
C ARG A 62 -4.02 -8.47 -6.14
N SER A 63 -3.31 -9.50 -6.59
CA SER A 63 -2.64 -10.50 -5.74
C SER A 63 -1.59 -9.86 -4.83
N ARG A 64 -0.83 -8.88 -5.34
CA ARG A 64 0.15 -8.14 -4.53
C ARG A 64 -0.53 -7.33 -3.42
N GLN A 65 -1.63 -6.64 -3.71
CA GLN A 65 -2.36 -5.88 -2.68
C GLN A 65 -3.03 -6.79 -1.65
N ILE A 66 -3.58 -7.93 -2.05
CA ILE A 66 -4.07 -8.95 -1.11
C ILE A 66 -2.97 -9.35 -0.13
N ALA A 67 -1.77 -9.66 -0.64
CA ALA A 67 -0.63 -10.02 0.20
C ALA A 67 -0.19 -8.86 1.13
N THR A 68 -0.18 -7.62 0.63
CA THR A 68 0.19 -6.46 1.44
C THR A 68 -0.84 -6.16 2.54
N VAL A 69 -2.13 -6.24 2.24
CA VAL A 69 -3.20 -6.08 3.23
C VAL A 69 -3.07 -7.15 4.31
N ALA A 70 -2.91 -8.42 3.93
CA ALA A 70 -2.69 -9.52 4.87
C ALA A 70 -1.49 -9.25 5.80
N ALA A 71 -0.35 -8.84 5.23
CA ALA A 71 0.87 -8.57 5.98
C ALA A 71 0.71 -7.39 6.95
N LEU A 72 0.07 -6.29 6.53
CA LEU A 72 -0.15 -5.11 7.36
C LEU A 72 -1.19 -5.36 8.46
N THR A 73 -2.23 -6.14 8.18
CA THR A 73 -3.17 -6.62 9.19
C THR A 73 -2.44 -7.47 10.23
N ALA A 74 -1.65 -8.47 9.79
CA ALA A 74 -0.90 -9.34 10.68
C ALA A 74 0.12 -8.56 11.54
N LEU A 75 0.75 -7.52 10.98
CA LEU A 75 1.67 -6.64 11.72
C LEU A 75 0.96 -5.87 12.85
N GLY A 76 -0.32 -5.50 12.66
CA GLY A 76 -1.19 -4.94 13.69
C GLY A 76 -0.86 -3.53 14.20
N THR A 77 0.26 -2.94 13.78
CA THR A 77 0.79 -1.66 14.31
C THR A 77 0.92 -0.56 13.26
N ALA A 78 0.54 -0.82 12.01
CA ALA A 78 0.68 0.11 10.88
C ALA A 78 -0.67 0.52 10.27
N PRO A 79 -1.61 1.12 11.04
CA PRO A 79 -2.97 1.39 10.57
C PRO A 79 -3.02 2.42 9.44
N VAL A 80 -2.08 3.39 9.41
CA VAL A 80 -2.01 4.40 8.34
C VAL A 80 -1.66 3.74 7.01
N GLN A 81 -0.67 2.86 7.00
CA GLN A 81 -0.25 2.11 5.82
C GLN A 81 -1.34 1.11 5.40
N LEU A 82 -1.96 0.42 6.36
CA LEU A 82 -3.04 -0.52 6.09
C LEU A 82 -4.19 0.16 5.34
N ARG A 83 -4.66 1.33 5.80
CA ARG A 83 -5.71 2.10 5.11
C ARG A 83 -5.31 2.45 3.68
N ALA A 84 -4.11 2.98 3.47
CA ALA A 84 -3.64 3.32 2.13
C ALA A 84 -3.55 2.10 1.19
N HIS A 85 -3.16 0.94 1.71
CA HIS A 85 -3.12 -0.30 0.94
C HIS A 85 -4.49 -0.92 0.70
N ILE A 86 -5.46 -0.71 1.59
CA ILE A 86 -6.87 -1.07 1.33
C ILE A 86 -7.44 -0.21 0.20
N GLU A 87 -7.16 1.09 0.19
CA GLU A 87 -7.55 1.99 -0.92
C GLU A 87 -6.93 1.55 -2.26
N MET A 88 -5.63 1.22 -2.25
CA MET A 88 -4.96 0.71 -3.45
C MET A 88 -5.49 -0.67 -3.87
N ALA A 89 -5.80 -1.56 -2.93
CA ALA A 89 -6.42 -2.86 -3.22
C ALA A 89 -7.73 -2.68 -3.98
N LEU A 90 -8.58 -1.74 -3.53
CA LEU A 90 -9.84 -1.41 -4.20
C LEU A 90 -9.59 -0.79 -5.58
N ALA A 91 -8.59 0.08 -5.73
CA ALA A 91 -8.23 0.71 -7.00
C ALA A 91 -7.74 -0.29 -8.05
N VAL A 92 -7.07 -1.37 -7.64
CA VAL A 92 -6.61 -2.45 -8.52
C VAL A 92 -7.66 -3.57 -8.70
N GLY A 93 -8.88 -3.36 -8.22
CA GLY A 93 -10.03 -4.22 -8.49
C GLY A 93 -10.33 -5.30 -7.44
N CYS A 94 -9.76 -5.24 -6.24
CA CYS A 94 -10.30 -6.03 -5.11
C CYS A 94 -11.68 -5.49 -4.72
N THR A 95 -12.56 -6.39 -4.27
CA THR A 95 -13.83 -6.00 -3.65
C THR A 95 -13.68 -5.80 -2.14
N GLU A 96 -14.62 -5.08 -1.52
CA GLU A 96 -14.66 -4.96 -0.06
C GLU A 96 -14.81 -6.33 0.62
N GLU A 97 -15.55 -7.25 0.00
CA GLU A 97 -15.73 -8.61 0.51
C GLU A 97 -14.41 -9.38 0.55
N GLU A 98 -13.63 -9.32 -0.52
CA GLU A 98 -12.32 -9.97 -0.58
C GLU A 98 -11.35 -9.40 0.46
N ILE A 99 -11.40 -8.10 0.71
CA ILE A 99 -10.57 -7.46 1.75
C ILE A 99 -11.00 -7.92 3.14
N LYS A 100 -12.31 -7.99 3.41
CA LYS A 100 -12.84 -8.51 4.68
C LYS A 100 -12.42 -9.97 4.90
N GLU A 101 -12.51 -10.82 3.89
CA GLU A 101 -12.10 -12.23 3.98
C GLU A 101 -10.61 -12.37 4.30
N VAL A 102 -9.74 -11.57 3.66
CA VAL A 102 -8.30 -11.56 3.96
C VAL A 102 -8.04 -11.16 5.42
N ILE A 103 -8.74 -10.13 5.93
CA ILE A 103 -8.59 -9.67 7.31
C ILE A 103 -9.10 -10.72 8.31
N ILE A 104 -10.24 -11.36 8.03
CA ILE A 104 -10.80 -12.44 8.86
C ILE A 104 -9.80 -13.61 8.90
N GLN A 105 -9.22 -13.98 7.76
CA GLN A 105 -8.22 -15.04 7.70
C GLN A 105 -7.00 -14.73 8.58
N MET A 106 -6.60 -13.46 8.72
CA MET A 106 -5.48 -13.08 9.59
C MET A 106 -5.76 -13.34 11.08
N ALA A 107 -7.01 -13.52 11.52
CA ALA A 107 -7.30 -13.95 12.88
C ALA A 107 -6.67 -15.34 13.19
N VAL A 108 -6.52 -16.19 12.17
CA VAL A 108 -5.90 -17.52 12.30
C VAL A 108 -4.39 -17.41 12.51
N TYR A 109 -3.72 -16.52 11.78
CA TYR A 109 -2.26 -16.44 11.76
C TYR A 109 -1.66 -15.42 12.75
N ALA A 110 -2.39 -14.35 13.04
CA ALA A 110 -1.94 -13.23 13.87
C ALA A 110 -2.84 -12.96 15.08
N GLY A 111 -3.94 -13.70 15.24
CA GLY A 111 -4.88 -13.58 16.34
C GLY A 111 -5.94 -12.50 16.15
N PHE A 112 -7.01 -12.60 16.94
CA PHE A 112 -8.16 -11.68 16.89
C PHE A 112 -7.81 -10.21 17.09
N PRO A 113 -6.87 -9.79 17.98
CA PRO A 113 -6.55 -8.38 18.14
C PRO A 113 -6.06 -7.72 16.83
N ALA A 114 -5.19 -8.40 16.09
CA ALA A 114 -4.68 -7.91 14.81
C ALA A 114 -5.79 -7.82 13.75
N ALA A 115 -6.63 -8.86 13.65
CA ALA A 115 -7.76 -8.87 12.72
C ALA A 115 -8.80 -7.79 13.05
N LEU A 116 -9.13 -7.56 14.32
CA LEU A 116 -10.08 -6.51 14.74
C LEU A 116 -9.55 -5.11 14.43
N ASN A 117 -8.26 -4.85 14.69
CA ASN A 117 -7.62 -3.60 14.29
C ASN A 117 -7.64 -3.41 12.77
N GLY A 118 -7.40 -4.49 12.02
CA GLY A 118 -7.48 -4.48 10.56
C GLY A 118 -8.89 -4.17 10.05
N MET A 119 -9.91 -4.77 10.65
CA MET A 119 -11.30 -4.54 10.29
C MET A 119 -11.74 -3.10 10.58
N ALA A 120 -11.29 -2.52 11.70
CA ALA A 120 -11.52 -1.11 12.01
C ALA A 120 -10.89 -0.19 10.94
N ALA A 121 -9.65 -0.48 10.51
CA ALA A 121 -9.01 0.26 9.44
C ALA A 121 -9.76 0.13 8.09
N ALA A 122 -10.30 -1.05 7.78
CA ALA A 122 -11.11 -1.26 6.59
C ALA A 122 -12.42 -0.45 6.65
N GLN A 123 -13.09 -0.46 7.80
CA GLN A 123 -14.31 0.31 8.03
C GLN A 123 -14.11 1.81 7.81
N ASP A 124 -12.99 2.37 8.27
CA ASP A 124 -12.63 3.79 8.05
C ASP A 124 -12.59 4.13 6.54
N VAL A 125 -12.01 3.23 5.73
CA VAL A 125 -11.88 3.42 4.28
C VAL A 125 -13.23 3.30 3.59
N PHE A 126 -13.99 2.24 3.86
CA PHE A 126 -15.28 1.99 3.23
C PHE A 126 -16.27 3.14 3.51
N SER A 127 -16.34 3.59 4.77
CA SER A 127 -17.21 4.71 5.19
C SER A 127 -16.84 6.03 4.51
N THR A 128 -15.57 6.24 4.18
CA THR A 128 -15.11 7.45 3.49
C THR A 128 -15.50 7.44 2.01
N ARG A 129 -15.58 6.26 1.39
CA ARG A 129 -16.00 6.11 -0.01
C ARG A 129 -17.50 6.28 -0.18
N GLU A 130 -18.30 5.67 0.71
CA GLU A 130 -19.77 5.86 0.72
C GLU A 130 -20.16 7.33 0.76
N LYS A 131 -19.43 8.17 1.53
CA LYS A 131 -19.68 9.62 1.60
C LYS A 131 -19.28 10.41 0.34
N LYS A 132 -18.43 9.85 -0.52
CA LYS A 132 -18.03 10.48 -1.79
C LYS A 132 -18.98 10.13 -2.94
N ASP A 133 -19.71 9.03 -2.81
CA ASP A 133 -20.66 8.54 -3.81
C ASP A 133 -22.10 9.06 -3.57
N VAL A 134 -22.31 9.89 -2.54
CA VAL A 134 -23.58 10.56 -2.18
C VAL A 134 -23.52 12.06 -2.50
#